data_AF-A0A849EDI9-F1
#
_entry.id   AF-A0A849EDI9-F1
#
_cell.length_a   1.000
_cell.length_b   1.000
_cell.length_c   1.000
_cell.angle_alpha   90.00
_cell.angle_beta   90.00
_cell.angle_gamma   90.00
#
_symmetry.space_group_name_H-M   'P 1'
#
loop_
_entity.id
_entity.type
_entity.pdbx_description
1 polymer ?
#
loop_
_entity_poly.entity_id
_entity_poly.type
_entity_poly.pdbx_seq_one_letter_code
_entity_poly.pdbx_strand_id
1 'polypeptide(L)'
;MIKATGSVATGTFGEMSESTAETALKLMLMTGRKLSGKTLGIVGFGRIGRETARRAHFGFGMKVVVHNRSAVPDEDLDKFGAEQMDDIDHLLAKADFVSLHCPADIKNRHLIDALQLNKMKPDAYLINTAGSGLVDEEALADALWYDTIGGAGLDMIHNEPALCDRLRGYENVVLLSNTSSTDRHVRTAA
;
A
#
# COMPACT_ATOMS: atom_id res chain seq x y z
N MET A 1 -16.33 35.71 29.03
CA MET A 1 -15.66 35.83 27.72
C MET A 1 -14.38 35.00 27.74
N ILE A 2 -14.44 33.77 27.23
CA ILE A 2 -13.26 32.92 27.04
C ILE A 2 -13.00 32.91 25.54
N LYS A 3 -11.85 33.42 25.11
CA LYS A 3 -11.41 33.40 23.71
C LYS A 3 -11.12 31.96 23.31
N ALA A 4 -11.91 31.43 22.37
CA ALA A 4 -11.55 30.23 21.63
C ALA A 4 -10.40 30.57 20.67
N THR A 5 -9.19 30.15 20.99
CA THR A 5 -8.06 30.13 20.06
C THR A 5 -8.27 28.96 19.09
N GLY A 6 -8.70 29.28 17.88
CA GLY A 6 -8.63 28.36 16.75
C GLY A 6 -7.18 28.14 16.37
N SER A 7 -6.64 26.96 16.67
CA SER A 7 -5.49 26.40 15.96
C SER A 7 -6.03 25.25 15.13
N VAL A 8 -6.07 25.44 13.82
CA VAL A 8 -6.54 24.45 12.85
C VAL A 8 -5.48 23.36 12.76
N ALA A 9 -5.88 22.11 13.00
CA ALA A 9 -5.06 20.90 12.92
C ALA A 9 -4.58 20.60 11.49
N THR A 10 -3.68 21.42 10.95
CA THR A 10 -3.07 21.20 9.63
C THR A 10 -1.85 20.27 9.69
N GLY A 11 -1.25 20.04 10.86
CA GLY A 11 -0.08 19.16 11.04
C GLY A 11 -0.38 17.65 11.05
N THR A 12 -1.54 17.25 11.56
CA THR A 12 -1.89 15.85 11.84
C THR A 12 -1.97 14.97 10.59
N PHE A 13 -2.54 15.49 9.50
CA PHE A 13 -2.74 14.73 8.26
C PHE A 13 -1.46 14.53 7.45
N GLY A 14 -0.51 15.47 7.55
CA GLY A 14 0.80 15.35 6.91
C GLY A 14 1.62 14.26 7.56
N GLU A 15 1.75 14.32 8.90
CA GLU A 15 2.47 13.33 9.70
C GLU A 15 1.88 11.91 9.55
N MET A 16 0.55 11.79 9.50
CA MET A 16 -0.11 10.51 9.23
C MET A 16 0.20 9.97 7.83
N SER A 17 0.33 10.85 6.83
CA SER A 17 0.67 10.43 5.46
C SER A 17 2.10 9.90 5.38
N GLU A 18 3.04 10.55 6.08
CA GLU A 18 4.43 10.12 6.18
C GLU A 18 4.55 8.79 6.94
N SER A 19 3.92 8.68 8.11
CA SER A 19 3.89 7.45 8.91
C SER A 19 3.36 6.26 8.10
N THR A 20 2.26 6.45 7.36
CA THR A 20 1.67 5.38 6.54
C THR A 20 2.59 4.97 5.39
N ALA A 21 3.26 5.93 4.74
CA ALA A 21 4.24 5.64 3.69
C ALA A 21 5.45 4.88 4.25
N GLU A 22 5.88 5.19 5.48
CA GLU A 22 6.94 4.45 6.16
C GLU A 22 6.53 3.03 6.51
N THR A 23 5.30 2.83 6.99
CA THR A 23 4.77 1.48 7.25
C THR A 23 4.72 0.65 5.97
N ALA A 24 4.28 1.23 4.85
CA ALA A 24 4.28 0.54 3.55
C ALA A 24 5.70 0.07 3.15
N LEU A 25 6.69 0.96 3.29
CA LEU A 25 8.08 0.61 2.99
C LEU A 25 8.64 -0.43 3.99
N LYS A 26 8.33 -0.32 5.28
CA LYS A 26 8.73 -1.30 6.31
C LYS A 26 8.18 -2.69 5.98
N LEU A 27 6.90 -2.78 5.59
CA LEU A 27 6.30 -4.04 5.13
C LEU A 27 7.08 -4.61 3.96
N MET A 28 7.36 -3.82 2.92
CA MET A 28 8.16 -4.26 1.78
C MET A 28 9.54 -4.79 2.21
N LEU A 29 10.24 -4.12 3.12
CA LEU A 29 11.54 -4.56 3.63
C LEU A 29 11.46 -5.86 4.44
N MET A 30 10.42 -6.01 5.27
CA MET A 30 10.22 -7.18 6.12
C MET A 30 9.86 -8.45 5.34
N THR A 31 9.40 -8.32 4.08
CA THR A 31 9.18 -9.49 3.22
C THR A 31 10.45 -10.25 2.84
N GLY A 32 11.65 -9.69 3.12
CA GLY A 32 12.93 -10.31 2.81
C GLY A 32 13.35 -10.23 1.32
N ARG A 33 12.50 -9.64 0.45
CA ARG A 33 12.81 -9.49 -0.97
C ARG A 33 13.53 -8.17 -1.26
N LYS A 34 14.58 -8.24 -2.08
CA LYS A 34 15.37 -7.06 -2.48
C LYS A 34 14.51 -6.04 -3.23
N LEU A 35 14.54 -4.78 -2.78
CA LEU A 35 13.82 -3.67 -3.42
C LEU A 35 14.57 -3.03 -4.59
N SER A 36 15.90 -2.94 -4.53
CA SER A 36 16.64 -2.12 -5.50
C SER A 36 16.52 -2.61 -6.94
N GLY A 37 16.19 -1.68 -7.84
CA GLY A 37 15.98 -1.94 -9.27
C GLY A 37 14.65 -2.63 -9.62
N LYS A 38 13.80 -2.91 -8.62
CA LYS A 38 12.46 -3.47 -8.83
C LYS A 38 11.43 -2.41 -9.21
N THR A 39 10.30 -2.85 -9.72
CA THR A 39 9.16 -1.98 -10.05
C THR A 39 8.15 -1.96 -8.90
N LEU A 40 7.86 -0.77 -8.38
CA LEU A 40 6.76 -0.51 -7.45
C LEU A 40 5.55 -0.01 -8.22
N GLY A 41 4.45 -0.77 -8.17
CA GLY A 41 3.13 -0.35 -8.60
C GLY A 41 2.35 0.30 -7.47
N ILE A 42 1.91 1.54 -7.65
CA ILE A 42 1.12 2.29 -6.66
C ILE A 42 -0.31 2.45 -7.14
N VAL A 43 -1.27 1.95 -6.38
CA VAL A 43 -2.70 2.15 -6.62
C VAL A 43 -3.20 3.28 -5.71
N GLY A 44 -3.50 4.43 -6.30
CA GLY A 44 -3.88 5.65 -5.58
C GLY A 44 -2.70 6.60 -5.34
N PHE A 45 -2.51 7.56 -6.27
CA PHE A 45 -1.38 8.50 -6.24
C PHE A 45 -1.68 9.82 -5.50
N GLY A 46 -2.26 9.68 -4.30
CA GLY A 46 -2.52 10.79 -3.37
C GLY A 46 -1.29 11.15 -2.53
N ARG A 47 -1.50 11.76 -1.36
CA ARG A 47 -0.42 12.17 -0.45
C ARG A 47 0.48 11.00 -0.04
N ILE A 48 -0.11 9.91 0.44
CA ILE A 48 0.61 8.69 0.88
C ILE A 48 1.32 8.03 -0.31
N GLY A 49 0.63 7.90 -1.45
CA GLY A 49 1.21 7.29 -2.66
C GLY A 49 2.45 8.04 -3.16
N ARG A 50 2.41 9.38 -3.20
CA ARG A 50 3.57 10.21 -3.58
C ARG A 50 4.73 10.05 -2.60
N GLU A 51 4.44 10.01 -1.31
CA GLU A 51 5.46 9.93 -0.27
C GLU A 51 6.10 8.52 -0.19
N THR A 52 5.34 7.49 -0.58
CA THR A 52 5.84 6.13 -0.81
C THR A 52 6.70 6.08 -2.08
N ALA A 53 6.25 6.67 -3.19
CA ALA A 53 7.02 6.76 -4.43
C ALA A 53 8.35 7.47 -4.23
N ARG A 54 8.36 8.59 -3.50
CA ARG A 54 9.57 9.35 -3.15
C ARG A 54 10.60 8.46 -2.45
N ARG A 55 10.19 7.72 -1.42
CA ARG A 55 11.08 6.82 -0.68
C ARG A 55 11.58 5.65 -1.53
N ALA A 56 10.68 5.01 -2.27
CA ALA A 56 11.03 3.87 -3.11
C ALA A 56 11.99 4.28 -4.24
N HIS A 57 11.71 5.39 -4.91
CA HIS A 57 12.51 5.90 -6.02
C HIS A 57 13.89 6.38 -5.54
N PHE A 58 13.94 7.37 -4.64
CA PHE A 58 15.21 7.98 -4.23
C PHE A 58 15.99 7.13 -3.22
N GLY A 59 15.31 6.32 -2.40
CA GLY A 59 15.97 5.51 -1.38
C GLY A 59 16.49 4.17 -1.91
N PHE A 60 15.75 3.55 -2.85
CA PHE A 60 16.07 2.19 -3.32
C PHE A 60 16.31 2.11 -4.83
N GLY A 61 16.11 3.19 -5.59
CA GLY A 61 16.23 3.16 -7.05
C GLY A 61 15.16 2.28 -7.70
N MET A 62 13.97 2.20 -7.09
CA MET A 62 12.85 1.50 -7.70
C MET A 62 12.27 2.29 -8.87
N LYS A 63 11.80 1.58 -9.89
CA LYS A 63 10.93 2.15 -10.92
C LYS A 63 9.53 2.29 -10.34
N VAL A 64 8.84 3.38 -10.63
CA VAL A 64 7.50 3.62 -10.12
C VAL A 64 6.51 3.60 -11.28
N VAL A 65 5.49 2.76 -11.17
CA VAL A 65 4.31 2.82 -12.03
C VAL A 65 3.10 3.09 -11.16
N VAL A 66 2.15 3.88 -11.66
CA VAL A 66 1.01 4.33 -10.85
C VAL A 66 -0.29 4.07 -11.57
N HIS A 67 -1.33 3.77 -10.82
CA HIS A 67 -2.70 3.78 -11.32
C HIS A 67 -3.55 4.66 -10.41
N ASN A 68 -4.31 5.56 -11.03
CA ASN A 68 -5.25 6.43 -10.35
C ASN A 68 -6.48 6.63 -11.26
N ARG A 69 -7.67 6.80 -10.66
CA ARG A 69 -8.92 6.98 -11.42
C ARG A 69 -8.91 8.25 -12.28
N SER A 70 -8.22 9.28 -11.81
CA SER A 70 -8.02 10.52 -12.54
C SER A 70 -6.59 10.57 -13.09
N ALA A 71 -6.41 11.29 -14.19
CA ALA A 71 -5.08 11.66 -14.67
C ALA A 71 -4.28 12.34 -13.55
N VAL A 72 -3.04 11.91 -13.40
CA VAL A 72 -2.05 12.56 -12.55
C VAL A 72 -1.29 13.55 -13.44
N PRO A 73 -1.09 14.80 -13.02
CA PRO A 73 -0.28 15.75 -13.78
C PRO A 73 1.14 15.23 -14.02
N ASP A 74 1.67 15.40 -15.24
CA ASP A 74 3.01 14.92 -15.60
C ASP A 74 4.09 15.49 -14.66
N GLU A 75 3.95 16.75 -14.23
CA GLU A 75 4.86 17.39 -13.26
C GLU A 75 4.96 16.64 -11.92
N ASP A 76 3.91 15.93 -11.51
CA ASP A 76 3.90 15.14 -10.28
C ASP A 76 4.52 13.75 -10.49
N LEU A 77 4.41 13.20 -11.69
CA LEU A 77 4.99 11.92 -12.08
C LEU A 77 6.51 12.05 -12.30
N ASP A 78 6.93 13.09 -13.01
CA ASP A 78 8.32 13.37 -13.38
C ASP A 78 9.23 13.51 -12.15
N LYS A 79 8.70 14.01 -11.02
CA LYS A 79 9.42 14.10 -9.74
C LYS A 79 9.99 12.78 -9.26
N PHE A 80 9.40 11.65 -9.67
CA PHE A 80 9.79 10.31 -9.23
C PHE A 80 10.09 9.38 -10.40
N GLY A 81 10.20 9.91 -11.63
CA GLY A 81 10.29 9.11 -12.85
C GLY A 81 9.16 8.08 -12.95
N ALA A 82 7.96 8.46 -12.51
CA ALA A 82 6.81 7.57 -12.46
C ALA A 82 6.06 7.55 -13.80
N GLU A 83 5.47 6.42 -14.14
CA GLU A 83 4.63 6.27 -15.33
C GLU A 83 3.20 5.91 -14.90
N GLN A 84 2.20 6.65 -15.36
CA GLN A 84 0.80 6.29 -15.11
C GLN A 84 0.34 5.20 -16.09
N MET A 85 -0.23 4.12 -15.56
CA MET A 85 -0.84 3.03 -16.32
C MET A 85 -2.31 3.32 -16.59
N ASP A 86 -2.76 2.96 -17.79
CA ASP A 86 -4.15 3.16 -18.24
C ASP A 86 -5.17 2.45 -17.34
N ASP A 87 -4.82 1.26 -16.84
CA ASP A 87 -5.63 0.48 -15.93
C ASP A 87 -4.80 -0.24 -14.86
N ILE A 88 -5.50 -0.77 -13.86
CA ILE A 88 -4.88 -1.51 -12.77
C ILE A 88 -4.23 -2.82 -13.26
N ASP A 89 -4.78 -3.47 -14.27
CA ASP A 89 -4.27 -4.76 -14.75
C ASP A 89 -2.87 -4.62 -15.37
N HIS A 90 -2.64 -3.57 -16.16
CA HIS A 90 -1.32 -3.23 -16.69
C HIS A 90 -0.32 -2.91 -15.59
N LEU A 91 -0.76 -2.27 -14.50
CA LEU A 91 0.08 -2.05 -13.32
C LEU A 91 0.46 -3.35 -12.64
N LEU A 92 -0.51 -4.23 -12.39
CA LEU A 92 -0.30 -5.52 -11.71
C LEU A 92 0.68 -6.41 -12.48
N ALA A 93 0.58 -6.44 -13.82
CA ALA A 93 1.46 -7.23 -14.66
C ALA A 93 2.91 -6.74 -14.70
N LYS A 94 3.15 -5.44 -14.48
CA LYS A 94 4.50 -4.82 -14.50
C LYS A 94 5.19 -4.81 -13.13
N ALA A 95 4.42 -4.77 -12.04
CA ALA A 95 4.92 -4.49 -10.71
C ALA A 95 5.52 -5.72 -10.00
N ASP A 96 6.67 -5.54 -9.38
CA ASP A 96 7.25 -6.51 -8.45
C ASP A 96 6.66 -6.37 -7.04
N PHE A 97 6.27 -5.15 -6.68
CA PHE A 97 5.54 -4.83 -5.46
C PHE A 97 4.33 -3.99 -5.84
N VAL A 98 3.14 -4.33 -5.35
CA VAL A 98 1.91 -3.56 -5.55
C VAL A 98 1.51 -2.98 -4.21
N SER A 99 1.40 -1.66 -4.09
CA SER A 99 1.05 -0.97 -2.86
C SER A 99 -0.25 -0.19 -2.99
N LEU A 100 -1.20 -0.47 -2.10
CA LEU A 100 -2.52 0.16 -2.09
C LEU A 100 -2.53 1.40 -1.18
N HIS A 101 -2.88 2.54 -1.76
CA HIS A 101 -2.95 3.86 -1.10
C HIS A 101 -4.24 4.62 -1.45
N CYS A 102 -5.23 3.95 -2.04
CA CYS A 102 -6.54 4.51 -2.29
C CYS A 102 -7.48 4.28 -1.08
N PRO A 103 -8.38 5.22 -0.75
CA PRO A 103 -9.36 5.01 0.32
C PRO A 103 -10.26 3.80 0.02
N ALA A 104 -10.56 2.99 1.03
CA ALA A 104 -11.57 1.94 0.94
C ALA A 104 -12.99 2.54 0.88
N ASP A 105 -13.78 2.09 -0.08
CA ASP A 105 -15.17 2.48 -0.35
C ASP A 105 -15.94 1.25 -0.86
N ILE A 106 -17.26 1.28 -0.79
CA ILE A 106 -18.14 0.24 -1.33
C ILE A 106 -17.85 -0.01 -2.82
N LYS A 107 -17.50 1.05 -3.56
CA LYS A 107 -17.24 0.98 -5.01
C LYS A 107 -15.94 0.27 -5.40
N ASN A 108 -14.97 0.18 -4.49
CA ASN A 108 -13.69 -0.50 -4.70
C ASN A 108 -13.48 -1.63 -3.67
N ARG A 109 -14.58 -2.15 -3.12
CA ARG A 109 -14.54 -3.34 -2.29
C ARG A 109 -14.00 -4.51 -3.12
N HIS A 110 -13.02 -5.21 -2.57
CA HIS A 110 -12.30 -6.30 -3.22
C HIS A 110 -11.70 -5.85 -4.57
N LEU A 111 -11.15 -4.63 -4.59
CA LEU A 111 -10.37 -4.12 -5.71
C LEU A 111 -9.27 -5.10 -6.15
N ILE A 112 -8.67 -5.80 -5.18
CA ILE A 112 -7.76 -6.92 -5.42
C ILE A 112 -8.47 -8.20 -4.98
N ASP A 113 -9.09 -8.87 -5.94
CA ASP A 113 -9.70 -10.20 -5.79
C ASP A 113 -8.84 -11.30 -6.45
N ALA A 114 -9.36 -12.52 -6.53
CA ALA A 114 -8.68 -13.64 -7.19
C ALA A 114 -8.26 -13.35 -8.64
N LEU A 115 -9.08 -12.62 -9.42
CA LEU A 115 -8.76 -12.25 -10.79
C LEU A 115 -7.57 -11.28 -10.83
N GLN A 116 -7.56 -10.26 -9.96
CA GLN A 116 -6.44 -9.32 -9.90
C GLN A 116 -5.15 -9.98 -9.39
N LEU A 117 -5.25 -10.85 -8.38
CA LEU A 117 -4.10 -11.60 -7.87
C LEU A 117 -3.45 -12.46 -8.97
N ASN A 118 -4.25 -13.08 -9.85
CA ASN A 118 -3.75 -13.84 -11.00
C ASN A 118 -3.08 -12.99 -12.09
N LYS A 119 -3.29 -11.67 -12.10
CA LYS A 119 -2.63 -10.74 -13.04
C LYS A 119 -1.30 -10.22 -12.52
N MET A 120 -1.02 -10.41 -11.23
CA MET A 120 0.27 -10.09 -10.65
C MET A 120 1.34 -11.06 -11.16
N LYS A 121 2.61 -10.64 -11.07
CA LYS A 121 3.71 -11.55 -11.34
C LYS A 121 3.73 -12.66 -10.26
N PRO A 122 4.14 -13.89 -10.59
CA PRO A 122 4.21 -14.99 -9.62
C PRO A 122 5.10 -14.69 -8.41
N ASP A 123 6.13 -13.85 -8.58
CA ASP A 123 7.03 -13.44 -7.51
C ASP A 123 6.69 -12.06 -6.92
N ALA A 124 5.55 -11.45 -7.29
CA ALA A 124 5.16 -10.13 -6.82
C ALA A 124 4.59 -10.16 -5.40
N TYR A 125 4.68 -9.02 -4.72
CA TYR A 125 4.20 -8.86 -3.35
C TYR A 125 3.09 -7.81 -3.29
N LEU A 126 2.02 -8.10 -2.56
CA LEU A 126 0.91 -7.18 -2.32
C LEU A 126 1.08 -6.48 -0.96
N ILE A 127 1.01 -5.15 -0.94
CA ILE A 127 1.14 -4.31 0.26
C ILE A 127 -0.16 -3.52 0.45
N ASN A 128 -0.79 -3.63 1.62
CA ASN A 128 -1.98 -2.85 1.96
C ASN A 128 -1.83 -2.14 3.31
N THR A 129 -1.79 -0.81 3.25
CA THR A 129 -1.81 0.07 4.42
C THR A 129 -2.96 1.09 4.37
N ALA A 130 -3.89 0.95 3.41
CA ALA A 130 -4.91 1.96 3.17
C ALA A 130 -6.22 1.67 3.93
N GLY A 131 -6.63 0.41 4.02
CA GLY A 131 -7.84 0.01 4.72
C GLY A 131 -8.23 -1.43 4.48
N SER A 132 -9.01 -1.98 5.40
CA SER A 132 -9.62 -3.30 5.26
C SER A 132 -10.68 -3.26 4.15
N GLY A 133 -10.81 -4.35 3.39
CA GLY A 133 -11.86 -4.51 2.36
C GLY A 133 -11.47 -4.11 0.93
N LEU A 134 -10.27 -3.55 0.71
CA LEU A 134 -9.71 -3.41 -0.64
C LEU A 134 -9.24 -4.75 -1.22
N VAL A 135 -8.84 -5.67 -0.36
CA VAL A 135 -8.35 -6.99 -0.73
C VAL A 135 -9.38 -8.02 -0.30
N ASP A 136 -9.71 -8.95 -1.19
CA ASP A 136 -10.42 -10.17 -0.82
C ASP A 136 -9.43 -11.09 -0.09
N GLU A 137 -9.53 -11.11 1.24
CA GLU A 137 -8.55 -11.79 2.10
C GLU A 137 -8.59 -13.32 1.96
N GLU A 138 -9.74 -13.91 1.63
CA GLU A 138 -9.84 -15.34 1.34
C GLU A 138 -9.14 -15.67 0.01
N ALA A 139 -9.39 -14.85 -1.03
CA ALA A 139 -8.69 -14.99 -2.30
C ALA A 139 -7.17 -14.79 -2.14
N LEU A 140 -6.75 -13.87 -1.27
CA LEU A 140 -5.34 -13.67 -0.95
C LEU A 140 -4.75 -14.90 -0.25
N ALA A 141 -5.44 -15.46 0.74
CA ALA A 141 -4.99 -16.66 1.44
C ALA A 141 -4.83 -17.85 0.49
N ASP A 142 -5.74 -18.01 -0.47
CA ASP A 142 -5.65 -19.04 -1.50
C ASP A 142 -4.51 -18.73 -2.50
N ALA A 143 -4.35 -17.49 -2.94
CA ALA A 143 -3.26 -17.09 -3.84
C ALA A 143 -1.88 -17.32 -3.22
N LEU A 144 -1.74 -17.13 -1.91
CA LEU A 144 -0.53 -17.45 -1.16
C LEU A 144 -0.35 -18.96 -1.01
N TRP A 145 -1.42 -19.71 -0.75
CA TRP A 145 -1.37 -21.17 -0.64
C TRP A 145 -0.91 -21.85 -1.94
N TYR A 146 -1.35 -21.33 -3.08
CA TYR A 146 -1.05 -21.87 -4.40
C TYR A 146 0.17 -21.23 -5.09
N ASP A 147 0.95 -20.41 -4.37
CA ASP A 147 2.11 -19.68 -4.91
C ASP A 147 1.77 -18.82 -6.16
N THR A 148 0.54 -18.32 -6.25
CA THR A 148 0.09 -17.40 -7.30
C THR A 148 0.84 -16.06 -7.21
N ILE A 149 1.20 -15.65 -5.99
CA ILE A 149 2.03 -14.46 -5.72
C ILE A 149 3.12 -14.79 -4.70
N GLY A 150 4.18 -13.97 -4.70
CA GLY A 150 5.38 -14.19 -3.91
C GLY A 150 5.23 -13.84 -2.43
N GLY A 151 4.20 -13.08 -2.03
CA GLY A 151 3.92 -12.77 -0.63
C GLY A 151 3.03 -11.54 -0.43
N ALA A 152 2.81 -11.18 0.84
CA ALA A 152 1.97 -10.03 1.18
C ALA A 152 2.42 -9.31 2.46
N GLY A 153 2.13 -8.00 2.54
CA GLY A 153 2.33 -7.18 3.72
C GLY A 153 1.06 -6.39 4.05
N LEU A 154 0.42 -6.64 5.18
CA LEU A 154 -0.88 -6.05 5.52
C LEU A 154 -0.80 -5.34 6.89
N ASP A 155 -1.12 -4.05 6.93
CA ASP A 155 -1.30 -3.30 8.19
C ASP A 155 -2.78 -3.23 8.60
N MET A 156 -3.68 -3.49 7.65
CA MET A 156 -5.13 -3.44 7.82
C MET A 156 -5.75 -4.73 7.28
N ILE A 157 -6.27 -5.57 8.16
CA ILE A 157 -6.98 -6.82 7.85
C ILE A 157 -8.30 -6.88 8.63
N HIS A 158 -9.28 -7.62 8.15
CA HIS A 158 -10.42 -7.96 8.98
C HIS A 158 -9.94 -8.88 10.11
N ASN A 159 -10.32 -8.56 11.34
CA ASN A 159 -9.89 -9.30 12.52
C ASN A 159 -10.70 -10.60 12.71
N GLU A 160 -10.80 -11.39 11.64
CA GLU A 160 -11.41 -12.71 11.63
C GLU A 160 -10.35 -13.74 12.03
N PRO A 161 -10.47 -14.41 13.19
CA PRO A 161 -9.40 -15.25 13.75
C PRO A 161 -8.92 -16.34 12.78
N ALA A 162 -9.86 -17.05 12.13
CA ALA A 162 -9.53 -18.14 11.22
C ALA A 162 -8.71 -17.67 10.01
N LEU A 163 -9.03 -16.50 9.46
CA LEU A 163 -8.33 -15.95 8.30
C LEU A 163 -6.96 -15.42 8.67
N CYS A 164 -6.85 -14.77 9.84
CA CYS A 164 -5.57 -14.38 10.40
C CYS A 164 -4.65 -15.60 10.60
N ASP A 165 -5.19 -16.72 11.08
CA ASP A 165 -4.41 -17.93 11.30
C ASP A 165 -3.95 -18.58 9.99
N ARG A 166 -4.80 -18.57 8.95
CA ARG A 166 -4.40 -18.98 7.59
C ARG A 166 -3.23 -18.13 7.09
N LEU A 167 -3.31 -16.81 7.23
CA LEU A 167 -2.29 -15.89 6.72
C LEU A 167 -0.98 -15.92 7.54
N ARG A 168 -1.04 -16.16 8.86
CA ARG A 168 0.15 -16.29 9.73
C ARG A 168 1.00 -17.52 9.44
N GLY A 169 0.44 -18.52 8.77
CA GLY A 169 1.14 -19.76 8.45
C GLY A 169 2.23 -19.63 7.38
N TYR A 170 2.32 -18.49 6.69
CA TYR A 170 3.22 -18.30 5.55
C TYR A 170 4.43 -17.45 5.89
N GLU A 171 5.63 -17.92 5.55
CA GLU A 171 6.90 -17.22 5.82
C GLU A 171 7.04 -15.90 5.02
N ASN A 172 6.34 -15.78 3.90
CA ASN A 172 6.34 -14.64 2.99
C ASN A 172 5.19 -13.65 3.25
N VAL A 173 4.53 -13.74 4.41
CA VAL A 173 3.46 -12.84 4.83
C VAL A 173 3.85 -12.05 6.09
N VAL A 174 3.70 -10.74 6.03
CA VAL A 174 3.90 -9.83 7.17
C VAL A 174 2.58 -9.19 7.55
N LEU A 175 2.11 -9.45 8.77
CA LEU A 175 0.92 -8.84 9.33
C LEU A 175 1.30 -7.85 10.44
N LEU A 176 0.84 -6.61 10.33
CA LEU A 176 0.96 -5.58 11.35
C LEU A 176 -0.43 -5.23 11.92
N SER A 177 -0.45 -4.66 13.12
CA SER A 177 -1.71 -4.33 13.83
C SER A 177 -2.01 -2.82 13.75
N ASN A 178 -2.32 -2.32 12.55
CA ASN A 178 -2.69 -0.92 12.30
C ASN A 178 -1.69 0.09 12.90
N THR A 179 -0.41 -0.14 12.61
CA THR A 179 0.71 0.56 13.23
C THR A 179 0.88 1.99 12.74
N SER A 180 0.41 2.31 11.53
CA SER A 180 0.47 3.64 10.93
C SER A 180 -0.20 4.74 11.79
N SER A 181 -1.31 4.41 12.45
CA SER A 181 -2.02 5.32 13.38
C SER A 181 -1.40 5.39 14.78
N THR A 182 -0.49 4.47 15.11
CA THR A 182 0.10 4.35 16.45
C THR A 182 1.45 5.07 16.60
N ASP A 183 1.97 5.68 15.53
CA ASP A 183 3.18 6.49 15.57
C ASP A 183 3.06 7.58 16.64
N ARG A 184 4.15 7.80 17.39
CA ARG A 184 4.14 8.75 18.52
C ARG A 184 3.75 10.14 18.07
N HIS A 185 4.24 10.60 16.91
CA HIS A 185 3.95 11.94 16.40
C HIS A 185 2.47 12.07 16.05
N VAL A 186 1.92 11.09 15.32
CA VAL A 186 0.49 11.01 14.98
C VAL A 186 -0.39 10.95 16.24
N ARG A 187 -0.01 10.15 17.24
CA ARG A 187 -0.75 9.99 18.50
C ARG A 187 -0.75 11.24 19.37
N THR A 188 0.36 11.97 19.43
CA THR A 188 0.45 13.18 20.26
C THR A 188 -0.19 14.40 19.63
N ALA A 189 -0.48 14.34 18.32
CA ALA A 189 -1.08 15.43 17.57
C ALA A 189 -2.62 15.34 17.47
N ALA A 190 -3.23 14.22 17.90
CA ALA A 190 -4.68 13.97 17.91
C ALA A 190 -5.41 14.54 19.15
#